data_AF-K1QAY0-F1
#
_entry.id   AF-K1QAY0-F1
#
_cell.length_a   1.000
_cell.length_b   1.000
_cell.length_c   1.000
_cell.angle_alpha   90.00
_cell.angle_beta   90.00
_cell.angle_gamma   90.00
#
_symmetry.space_group_name_H-M   'P 1'
#
loop_
_entity.id
_entity.type
_entity.pdbx_description
1 polymer ?
#
loop_
_entity_poly.entity_id
_entity_poly.type
_entity_poly.pdbx_seq_one_letter_code
_entity_poly.pdbx_strand_id
1 'polypeptide(L)'
;MEGKLLLVLLFVAAVAASGKYRPNYRPNPPPGCTYEGKTYNVGQKFPAGDDCNTFCDYNGQKYKVGQKFPADDGCNQCSCKSNGRVWCSKKTCITTCEYNGQKYKVGQKFPKGDGCNTCRCKSNGSVSCSSKYCPPPSYN
;
A
#
# COMPACT_ATOMS: atom_id res chain seq x y z
N MET A 1 -45.20 1.93 63.88
CA MET A 1 -45.22 0.49 63.57
C MET A 1 -45.04 0.33 62.07
N GLU A 2 -43.79 0.08 61.69
CA GLU A 2 -43.29 -0.71 60.55
C GLU A 2 -44.00 -0.56 59.18
N GLY A 3 -43.37 0.20 58.28
CA GLY A 3 -43.80 0.32 56.88
C GLY A 3 -42.60 0.30 55.93
N LYS A 4 -42.20 -0.92 55.54
CA LYS A 4 -41.18 -1.34 54.56
C LYS A 4 -40.52 -0.24 53.70
N LEU A 5 -39.21 -0.08 53.89
CA LEU A 5 -38.29 0.50 52.91
C LEU A 5 -38.21 -0.45 51.69
N LEU A 6 -38.99 -0.17 50.65
CA LEU A 6 -38.84 -0.86 49.36
C LEU A 6 -37.59 -0.33 48.66
N LEU A 7 -36.50 -1.07 48.80
CA LEU A 7 -35.28 -0.90 48.02
C LEU A 7 -35.55 -1.39 46.60
N VAL A 8 -35.96 -0.49 45.69
CA VAL A 8 -36.08 -0.79 44.26
C VAL A 8 -34.66 -0.92 43.70
N LEU A 9 -34.12 -2.13 43.74
CA LEU A 9 -32.90 -2.50 43.04
C LEU A 9 -33.15 -2.36 41.53
N LEU A 10 -32.75 -1.22 40.98
CA LEU A 10 -32.64 -1.04 39.53
C LEU A 10 -31.54 -1.98 39.03
N PHE A 11 -31.93 -3.18 38.62
CA PHE A 11 -31.10 -4.05 37.80
C PHE A 11 -30.92 -3.38 36.45
N VAL A 12 -29.86 -2.57 36.33
CA VAL A 12 -29.35 -2.17 35.02
C VAL A 12 -28.76 -3.44 34.41
N ALA A 13 -29.55 -4.14 33.61
CA ALA A 13 -29.06 -5.24 32.81
C ALA A 13 -28.04 -4.66 31.82
N ALA A 14 -26.76 -4.78 32.14
CA ALA A 14 -25.69 -4.53 31.20
C ALA A 14 -25.80 -5.58 30.09
N VAL A 15 -26.40 -5.20 28.96
CA VAL A 15 -26.38 -6.02 27.76
C VAL A 15 -24.94 -6.04 27.26
N ALA A 16 -24.20 -7.08 27.62
CA ALA A 16 -22.91 -7.37 27.03
C ALA A 16 -23.16 -7.79 25.57
N ALA A 17 -23.21 -6.81 24.67
CA ALA A 17 -23.24 -7.05 23.25
C ALA A 17 -21.90 -7.66 22.83
N SER A 18 -21.81 -8.99 22.81
CA SER A 18 -20.77 -9.74 22.10
C SER A 18 -21.00 -9.68 20.59
N GLY A 19 -21.31 -8.49 20.09
CA GLY A 19 -21.31 -8.19 18.67
C GLY A 19 -19.85 -8.09 18.23
N LYS A 20 -19.34 -9.12 17.54
CA LYS A 20 -18.14 -8.97 16.72
C LYS A 20 -18.40 -7.77 15.80
N TYR A 21 -17.77 -6.63 16.03
CA TYR A 21 -17.77 -5.52 15.08
C TYR A 21 -17.19 -6.06 13.78
N ARG A 22 -18.07 -6.46 12.87
CA ARG A 22 -17.76 -6.71 11.47
C ARG A 22 -17.92 -5.34 10.82
N PRO A 23 -16.82 -4.69 10.39
CA PRO A 23 -16.96 -3.52 9.54
C PRO A 23 -17.88 -3.94 8.39
N ASN A 24 -18.99 -3.25 8.25
CA ASN A 24 -19.98 -3.54 7.23
C ASN A 24 -19.37 -3.07 5.91
N TYR A 25 -18.46 -3.86 5.34
CA TYR A 25 -17.97 -3.65 4.00
C TYR A 25 -19.11 -4.08 3.07
N ARG A 26 -20.08 -3.17 2.90
CA ARG A 26 -21.00 -3.25 1.79
C ARG A 26 -20.12 -3.36 0.54
N PRO A 27 -20.25 -4.41 -0.28
CA PRO A 27 -19.61 -4.41 -1.58
C PRO A 27 -20.08 -3.13 -2.25
N ASN A 28 -19.14 -2.19 -2.45
CA ASN A 28 -19.43 -0.89 -3.02
C ASN A 28 -20.24 -1.16 -4.30
N PRO A 29 -21.46 -0.61 -4.46
CA PRO A 29 -22.20 -0.76 -5.71
C PRO A 29 -21.26 -0.43 -6.87
N PRO A 30 -21.37 -1.11 -8.03
CA PRO A 30 -20.53 -0.78 -9.16
C PRO A 30 -20.77 0.70 -9.43
N PRO A 31 -19.75 1.58 -9.35
CA PRO A 31 -20.02 2.99 -9.46
C PRO A 31 -20.25 3.21 -10.93
N GLY A 32 -21.53 3.33 -11.26
CA GLY A 32 -21.93 4.01 -12.46
C GLY A 32 -21.36 5.42 -12.44
N CYS A 33 -21.22 5.99 -13.61
CA CYS A 33 -20.79 7.35 -13.77
C CYS A 33 -22.01 8.26 -13.84
N THR A 34 -21.87 9.50 -13.38
CA THR A 34 -22.91 10.52 -13.56
C THR A 34 -22.42 11.58 -14.52
N TYR A 35 -23.17 11.82 -15.58
CA TYR A 35 -22.91 12.90 -16.55
C TYR A 35 -24.22 13.69 -16.75
N GLU A 36 -24.18 15.00 -16.51
CA GLU A 36 -25.35 15.89 -16.60
C GLU A 36 -26.59 15.37 -15.83
N GLY A 37 -26.37 14.83 -14.62
CA GLY A 37 -27.44 14.28 -13.78
C GLY A 37 -28.01 12.92 -14.21
N LYS A 38 -27.51 12.34 -15.30
CA LYS A 38 -27.88 10.99 -15.75
C LYS A 38 -26.84 9.96 -15.30
N THR A 39 -27.32 8.79 -14.90
CA THR A 39 -26.46 7.65 -14.49
C THR A 39 -26.18 6.73 -15.67
N TYR A 40 -24.91 6.36 -15.82
CA TYR A 40 -24.40 5.46 -16.84
C TYR A 40 -23.77 4.23 -16.17
N ASN A 41 -24.13 3.05 -16.66
CA ASN A 41 -23.46 1.81 -16.32
C ASN A 41 -22.05 1.79 -16.91
N VAL A 42 -21.14 1.07 -16.26
CA VAL A 42 -19.77 0.86 -16.74
C VAL A 42 -19.79 0.34 -18.19
N GLY A 43 -18.97 0.94 -19.05
CA GLY A 43 -18.89 0.65 -20.47
C GLY A 43 -19.89 1.40 -21.37
N GLN A 44 -20.87 2.10 -20.80
CA GLN A 44 -21.78 2.92 -21.61
C GLN A 44 -21.10 4.20 -22.09
N LYS A 45 -21.41 4.60 -23.32
CA LYS A 45 -20.91 5.84 -23.93
C LYS A 45 -21.69 7.05 -23.45
N PHE A 46 -21.00 8.10 -23.03
CA PHE A 46 -21.58 9.40 -22.78
C PHE A 46 -21.91 10.13 -24.10
N PRO A 47 -22.85 11.09 -24.09
CA PRO A 47 -23.11 11.95 -25.25
C PRO A 47 -21.87 12.72 -25.73
N ALA A 48 -20.96 13.06 -24.81
CA ALA A 48 -19.69 13.71 -25.11
C ALA A 48 -18.65 12.77 -25.81
N GLY A 49 -18.93 11.46 -25.88
CA GLY A 49 -18.14 10.50 -26.65
C GLY A 49 -17.29 9.52 -25.83
N ASP A 50 -16.93 9.83 -24.59
CA ASP A 50 -16.17 8.94 -23.71
C ASP A 50 -17.03 7.81 -23.13
N ASP A 51 -16.42 6.69 -22.74
CA ASP A 51 -17.12 5.56 -22.12
C ASP A 51 -16.97 5.59 -20.59
N CYS A 52 -18.04 5.24 -19.86
CA CYS A 52 -18.04 5.21 -18.40
C CYS A 52 -17.08 4.13 -17.85
N ASN A 53 -16.08 4.56 -17.06
CA ASN A 53 -15.19 3.67 -16.29
C ASN A 53 -14.55 2.54 -17.13
N THR A 54 -14.09 2.82 -18.35
CA THR A 54 -13.32 1.85 -19.17
C THR A 54 -11.81 1.98 -18.97
N PHE A 55 -11.36 3.15 -18.52
CA PHE A 55 -9.97 3.45 -18.19
C PHE A 55 -9.87 4.14 -16.82
N CYS A 56 -8.67 4.09 -16.25
CA CYS A 56 -8.24 4.95 -15.16
C CYS A 56 -7.12 5.85 -15.66
N ASP A 57 -7.15 7.12 -15.26
CA ASP A 57 -6.01 8.02 -15.44
C ASP A 57 -5.08 7.94 -14.22
N TYR A 58 -3.79 7.76 -14.49
CA TYR A 58 -2.71 7.80 -13.49
C TYR A 58 -1.53 8.57 -14.08
N ASN A 59 -1.21 9.73 -13.49
CA ASN A 59 -0.12 10.61 -13.93
C ASN A 59 -0.14 10.89 -15.44
N GLY A 60 -1.33 11.15 -15.99
CA GLY A 60 -1.54 11.47 -17.40
C GLY A 60 -1.54 10.27 -18.35
N GLN A 61 -1.36 9.05 -17.83
CA GLN A 61 -1.44 7.82 -18.61
C GLN A 61 -2.76 7.09 -18.36
N LYS A 62 -3.35 6.55 -19.44
CA LYS A 62 -4.59 5.77 -19.40
C LYS A 62 -4.30 4.28 -19.24
N TYR A 63 -4.92 3.67 -18.23
CA TYR A 63 -4.83 2.24 -17.93
C TYR A 63 -6.20 1.59 -18.06
N LYS A 64 -6.30 0.46 -18.77
CA LYS A 64 -7.58 -0.26 -18.90
C LYS A 64 -8.05 -0.79 -17.55
N VAL A 65 -9.37 -0.83 -17.32
CA VAL A 65 -9.91 -1.55 -16.15
C VAL A 65 -9.37 -2.98 -16.09
N GLY A 66 -8.94 -3.38 -14.89
CA GLY A 66 -8.30 -4.67 -14.62
C GLY A 66 -6.78 -4.67 -14.83
N GLN A 67 -6.22 -3.67 -15.51
CA GLN A 67 -4.78 -3.58 -15.73
C GLN A 67 -4.03 -3.34 -14.42
N LYS A 68 -2.91 -4.05 -14.25
CA LYS A 68 -1.90 -3.80 -13.21
C LYS A 68 -0.71 -3.08 -13.81
N PHE A 69 -0.10 -2.16 -13.05
CA PHE A 69 1.04 -1.36 -13.51
C PHE A 69 1.91 -0.94 -12.32
N PRO A 70 3.22 -0.66 -12.54
CA PRO A 70 4.08 -0.14 -11.48
C PRO A 70 3.66 1.27 -11.06
N ALA A 71 3.81 1.58 -9.77
CA ALA A 71 3.72 2.95 -9.29
C ALA A 71 5.04 3.70 -9.55
N ASP A 72 4.98 5.03 -9.55
CA ASP A 72 6.14 5.88 -9.85
C ASP A 72 7.18 5.92 -8.71
N ASP A 73 6.85 5.37 -7.54
CA ASP A 73 7.77 5.20 -6.42
C ASP A 73 8.73 4.01 -6.56
N GLY A 74 8.59 3.23 -7.64
CA GLY A 74 9.49 2.13 -8.00
C GLY A 74 9.35 0.87 -7.15
N CYS A 75 8.39 0.79 -6.22
CA CYS A 75 8.20 -0.41 -5.39
C CYS A 75 6.75 -0.84 -5.23
N ASN A 76 5.80 0.09 -5.36
CA ASN A 76 4.38 -0.20 -5.27
C ASN A 76 3.82 -0.65 -6.61
N GLN A 77 2.73 -1.40 -6.53
CA GLN A 77 1.97 -1.84 -7.69
C GLN A 77 0.57 -1.25 -7.63
N CYS A 78 0.16 -0.65 -8.74
CA CYS A 78 -1.16 -0.09 -8.95
C CYS A 78 -2.02 -1.02 -9.80
N SER A 79 -3.33 -0.81 -9.71
CA SER A 79 -4.32 -1.48 -10.55
C SER A 79 -5.48 -0.54 -10.83
N CYS A 80 -5.94 -0.54 -12.08
CA CYS A 80 -7.14 0.16 -12.47
C CYS A 80 -8.36 -0.69 -12.10
N LYS A 81 -9.21 -0.17 -11.21
CA LYS A 81 -10.38 -0.90 -10.70
C LYS A 81 -11.61 -0.61 -11.57
N SER A 82 -12.63 -1.45 -11.46
CA SER A 82 -13.89 -1.35 -12.21
C SER A 82 -14.68 -0.06 -11.99
N ASN A 83 -14.29 0.71 -10.97
CA ASN A 83 -14.84 2.02 -10.68
C ASN A 83 -14.12 3.20 -11.35
N GLY A 84 -13.24 2.92 -12.31
CA GLY A 84 -12.42 3.95 -12.96
C GLY A 84 -11.36 4.57 -12.03
N ARG A 85 -11.16 4.01 -10.82
CA ARG A 85 -10.17 4.52 -9.86
C ARG A 85 -8.94 3.64 -9.82
N VAL A 86 -7.79 4.28 -9.66
CA VAL A 86 -6.52 3.61 -9.41
C VAL A 86 -6.45 3.23 -7.93
N TRP A 87 -6.04 2.00 -7.68
CA TRP A 87 -5.65 1.56 -6.34
C TRP A 87 -4.22 1.04 -6.38
N CYS A 88 -3.37 1.56 -5.50
CA CYS A 88 -1.98 1.14 -5.36
C CYS A 88 -1.73 0.49 -4.00
N SER A 89 -0.80 -0.46 -3.96
CA SER A 89 -0.25 -0.91 -2.69
C SER A 89 0.43 0.25 -1.96
N LYS A 90 0.52 0.16 -0.64
CA LYS A 90 1.19 1.15 0.21
C LYS A 90 2.31 0.51 1.01
N LYS A 91 3.27 -0.07 0.29
CA LYS A 91 4.51 -0.61 0.87
C LYS A 91 5.45 0.56 1.14
N THR A 92 6.15 0.52 2.27
CA THR A 92 7.30 1.40 2.49
C THR A 92 8.38 1.05 1.48
N CYS A 93 8.72 1.97 0.58
CA CYS A 93 9.76 1.74 -0.41
C CYS A 93 11.14 1.86 0.24
N ILE A 94 11.84 0.72 0.31
CA ILE A 94 13.23 0.69 0.70
C ILE A 94 14.06 1.05 -0.52
N THR A 95 14.62 2.26 -0.51
CA THR A 95 15.42 2.79 -1.63
C THR A 95 16.91 2.81 -1.33
N THR A 96 17.28 2.64 -0.05
CA THR A 96 18.67 2.67 0.40
C THR A 96 18.95 1.63 1.49
N CYS A 97 20.22 1.27 1.63
CA CYS A 97 20.78 0.57 2.76
C CYS A 97 21.75 1.50 3.48
N GLU A 98 21.92 1.32 4.78
CA GLU A 98 22.95 1.99 5.56
C GLU A 98 24.10 1.03 5.85
N TYR A 99 25.35 1.48 5.68
CA TYR A 99 26.56 0.74 6.01
C TYR A 99 27.64 1.70 6.47
N ASN A 100 28.16 1.50 7.68
CA ASN A 100 29.16 2.36 8.31
C ASN A 100 28.80 3.86 8.27
N GLY A 101 27.52 4.18 8.55
CA GLY A 101 27.00 5.56 8.55
C GLY A 101 26.80 6.17 7.16
N GLN A 102 27.05 5.43 6.08
CA GLN A 102 26.83 5.88 4.70
C GLN A 102 25.61 5.20 4.08
N LYS A 103 24.89 5.94 3.23
CA LYS A 103 23.72 5.43 2.50
C LYS A 103 24.10 5.00 1.09
N TYR A 104 23.65 3.81 0.73
CA TYR A 104 23.87 3.20 -0.59
C TYR A 104 22.52 2.90 -1.24
N LYS A 105 22.35 3.20 -2.54
CA LYS A 105 21.10 2.90 -3.26
C LYS A 105 20.91 1.40 -3.40
N VAL A 106 19.66 0.93 -3.38
CA VAL A 106 19.35 -0.48 -3.71
C VAL A 106 20.01 -0.87 -5.04
N GLY A 107 20.68 -2.02 -5.04
CA GLY A 107 21.44 -2.54 -6.18
C GLY A 107 22.89 -2.04 -6.27
N GLN A 108 23.24 -0.94 -5.61
CA GLN A 108 24.59 -0.37 -5.62
C GLN A 108 25.60 -1.36 -5.03
N LYS A 109 26.74 -1.51 -5.72
CA LYS A 109 27.94 -2.19 -5.21
C LYS A 109 28.93 -1.16 -4.70
N PHE A 110 29.64 -1.46 -3.61
CA PHE A 110 30.60 -0.56 -2.98
C PHE A 110 31.71 -1.33 -2.25
N PRO A 111 32.90 -0.75 -2.04
CA PRO A 111 33.97 -1.39 -1.27
C PRO A 111 33.57 -1.60 0.19
N LYS A 112 33.97 -2.73 0.79
CA LYS A 112 33.74 -2.99 2.22
C LYS A 112 34.60 -2.11 3.14
N GLY A 113 35.72 -1.61 2.60
CA GLY A 113 36.71 -0.81 3.34
C GLY A 113 37.93 -1.61 3.84
N ASP A 114 37.97 -2.93 3.59
CA ASP A 114 39.09 -3.81 3.94
C ASP A 114 40.10 -4.02 2.79
N GLY A 115 39.98 -3.24 1.70
CA GLY A 115 40.90 -3.26 0.56
C GLY A 115 40.68 -4.38 -0.47
N CYS A 116 39.83 -5.38 -0.20
CA CYS A 116 39.62 -6.47 -1.16
C CYS A 116 38.17 -6.94 -1.31
N ASN A 117 37.31 -6.72 -0.31
CA ASN A 117 35.92 -7.17 -0.37
C ASN A 117 34.98 -6.09 -0.91
N THR A 118 33.87 -6.56 -1.48
CA THR A 118 32.82 -5.70 -2.02
C THR A 118 31.49 -6.03 -1.38
N CYS A 119 30.67 -5.02 -1.20
CA CYS A 119 29.33 -5.09 -0.67
C CYS A 119 28.29 -4.71 -1.73
N ARG A 120 27.05 -5.14 -1.54
CA ARG A 120 25.89 -4.78 -2.36
C ARG A 120 24.70 -4.48 -1.46
N CYS A 121 24.05 -3.35 -1.69
CA CYS A 121 22.77 -3.02 -1.07
C CYS A 121 21.62 -3.82 -1.72
N LYS A 122 20.89 -4.61 -0.93
CA LYS A 122 19.77 -5.45 -1.39
C LYS A 122 18.45 -4.70 -1.33
N SER A 123 17.45 -5.19 -2.06
CA SER A 123 16.10 -4.61 -2.13
C SER A 123 15.33 -4.60 -0.81
N ASN A 124 15.75 -5.41 0.17
CA ASN A 124 15.17 -5.42 1.51
C ASN A 124 15.91 -4.49 2.50
N GLY A 125 16.83 -3.64 2.03
CA GLY A 125 17.58 -2.70 2.87
C GLY A 125 18.80 -3.30 3.58
N SER A 126 19.05 -4.60 3.42
CA SER A 126 20.24 -5.25 3.97
C SER A 126 21.45 -5.12 3.04
N VAL A 127 22.64 -5.20 3.63
CA VAL A 127 23.91 -5.22 2.90
C VAL A 127 24.47 -6.64 2.88
N SER A 128 24.83 -7.14 1.69
CA SER A 128 25.63 -8.36 1.54
C SER A 128 27.05 -7.97 1.17
N CYS A 129 28.05 -8.54 1.83
CA CYS A 129 29.44 -8.39 1.43
C CYS A 129 30.08 -9.73 1.09
N SER A 130 31.10 -9.71 0.24
CA SER A 130 32.04 -10.82 0.11
C SER A 130 32.90 -10.93 1.37
N SER A 131 33.39 -12.15 1.63
CA SER A 131 34.25 -12.46 2.77
C SER A 131 35.48 -13.24 2.32
N LYS A 132 36.20 -12.69 1.34
CA LYS A 132 37.50 -13.20 0.90
C LYS A 132 38.58 -12.77 1.88
N TYR A 133 39.62 -13.58 2.03
CA TYR A 133 40.83 -13.19 2.74
C TYR A 133 41.47 -11.99 2.01
N CYS A 134 41.74 -10.92 2.76
CA CYS A 134 42.46 -9.76 2.24
C CYS A 134 43.93 -9.87 2.63
N PRO A 135 44.87 -9.91 1.66
CA PRO A 135 46.29 -9.90 1.96
C PRO A 135 46.68 -8.58 2.66
N PRO A 136 47.73 -8.59 3.50
CA PRO A 136 48.23 -7.38 4.14
C PRO A 136 48.69 -6.36 3.09
N PRO A 137 48.58 -5.05 3.39
CA PRO A 137 49.06 -4.01 2.49
C PRO A 137 50.56 -4.18 2.22
N SER A 138 50.94 -4.13 0.94
CA SER A 138 52.34 -4.18 0.51
C SER A 138 52.95 -2.78 0.70
N TYR A 139 53.86 -2.63 1.66
CA TYR A 139 54.67 -1.42 1.81
C TYR A 139 55.97 -1.62 1.02
N ASN A 140 56.22 -0.76 0.03
CA ASN A 140 57.53 -0.61 -0.63
C ASN A 140 58.26 0.58 -0.03
#